data_AF-A0A350XXE1-F1
#
_entry.id   AF-A0A350XXE1-F1
#
_cell.length_a   1.000
_cell.length_b   1.000
_cell.length_c   1.000
_cell.angle_alpha   90.00
_cell.angle_beta   90.00
_cell.angle_gamma   90.00
#
_symmetry.space_group_name_H-M   'P 1'
#
loop_
_entity.id
_entity.type
_entity.pdbx_description
1 polymer ?
#
loop_
_entity_poly.entity_id
_entity_poly.type
_entity_poly.pdbx_seq_one_letter_code
_entity_poly.pdbx_strand_id
1 'polypeptide(L)'
;MIGIGKWEASINTMLFRGTGRVTISDKNGKYDFKLEIVGENIPEFKISEIVEDGNTLRAVAESDMFKGKKIPVTATFNGDTVVGTAKLPFIGNIKVNGHRIG
;
A
#
# COMPACT_ATOMS: atom_id res chain seq x y z
N MET A 1 9.36 11.19 -8.12
CA MET A 1 8.45 10.12 -7.68
C MET A 1 9.18 8.82 -7.55
N ILE A 2 9.17 8.25 -6.35
CA ILE A 2 9.77 6.98 -6.00
C ILE A 2 8.75 5.85 -6.11
N GLY A 3 9.21 4.61 -6.26
CA GLY A 3 8.34 3.44 -6.19
C GLY A 3 7.33 3.29 -7.34
N ILE A 4 7.37 4.12 -8.40
CA ILE A 4 6.56 3.91 -9.60
C ILE A 4 6.80 2.49 -10.13
N GLY A 5 5.73 1.78 -10.47
CA GLY A 5 5.78 0.38 -10.91
C GLY A 5 4.71 -0.50 -10.28
N LYS A 6 4.78 -1.81 -10.57
CA LYS A 6 3.89 -2.81 -9.98
C LYS A 6 4.64 -3.62 -8.93
N TRP A 7 4.06 -3.69 -7.74
CA TRP A 7 4.64 -4.39 -6.60
C TRP A 7 3.67 -5.44 -6.09
N GLU A 8 4.22 -6.55 -5.64
CA GLU A 8 3.47 -7.68 -5.12
C GLU A 8 4.01 -8.09 -3.76
N ALA A 9 3.12 -8.31 -2.80
CA ALA A 9 3.46 -8.78 -1.47
C ALA A 9 2.47 -9.83 -0.99
N SER A 10 2.96 -10.82 -0.23
CA SER A 10 2.08 -11.73 0.50
C SER A 10 1.50 -11.02 1.72
N ILE A 11 0.18 -11.07 1.85
CA ILE A 11 -0.57 -10.53 2.98
C ILE A 11 -1.16 -11.70 3.74
N ASN A 12 -0.84 -11.80 5.03
CA ASN A 12 -1.41 -12.79 5.93
C ASN A 12 -1.85 -12.12 7.21
N THR A 13 -3.12 -11.70 7.23
CA THR A 13 -3.72 -10.97 8.35
C THR A 13 -5.06 -11.63 8.69
N MET A 14 -5.71 -11.16 9.75
CA MET A 14 -7.03 -11.66 10.13
C MET A 14 -8.13 -11.26 9.12
N LEU A 15 -8.01 -10.09 8.48
CA LEU A 15 -9.02 -9.59 7.53
C LEU A 15 -8.70 -9.88 6.06
N PHE A 16 -7.42 -10.00 5.73
CA PHE A 16 -6.93 -10.15 4.37
C PHE A 16 -5.92 -11.28 4.31
N ARG A 17 -6.10 -12.20 3.36
CA ARG A 17 -5.14 -13.26 3.08
C ARG A 17 -4.97 -13.40 1.58
N GLY A 18 -3.72 -13.58 1.15
CA GLY A 18 -3.39 -13.83 -0.24
C GLY A 18 -2.30 -12.91 -0.75
N THR A 19 -2.31 -12.67 -2.05
CA THR A 19 -1.29 -11.87 -2.73
C THR A 19 -1.84 -10.49 -3.02
N GLY A 20 -1.34 -9.48 -2.30
CA GLY A 20 -1.65 -8.08 -2.55
C GLY A 20 -0.78 -7.50 -3.65
N ARG A 21 -1.37 -6.69 -4.52
CA ARG A 21 -0.69 -5.93 -5.57
C ARG A 21 -0.99 -4.46 -5.41
N VAL A 22 0.06 -3.65 -5.58
CA VAL A 22 -0.08 -2.21 -5.71
C VAL A 22 0.58 -1.76 -7.02
N THR A 23 -0.18 -1.01 -7.82
CA THR A 23 0.36 -0.25 -8.94
C THR A 23 0.50 1.19 -8.50
N ILE A 24 1.72 1.72 -8.61
CA ILE A 24 2.03 3.12 -8.33
C ILE A 24 2.37 3.77 -9.67
N SER A 25 1.68 4.84 -10.03
CA SER A 25 1.86 5.54 -11.30
C SER A 25 1.90 7.05 -11.14
N ASP A 26 2.54 7.74 -12.09
CA ASP A 26 2.49 9.20 -12.21
C ASP A 26 1.28 9.58 -13.07
N LYS A 27 0.44 10.45 -12.52
CA LYS A 27 -0.71 11.05 -13.19
C LYS A 27 -0.60 12.57 -13.11
N ASN A 28 0.05 13.15 -14.12
CA ASN A 28 0.28 14.59 -14.22
C ASN A 28 1.06 15.16 -13.02
N GLY A 29 2.14 14.49 -12.61
CA GLY A 29 2.97 14.92 -11.49
C GLY A 29 2.33 14.65 -10.11
N LYS A 30 1.27 13.84 -10.06
CA LYS A 30 0.66 13.34 -8.81
C LYS A 30 0.68 11.82 -8.77
N TYR A 31 0.84 11.25 -7.58
CA TYR A 31 0.75 9.81 -7.40
C TYR A 31 -0.67 9.31 -7.64
N ASP A 32 -0.78 8.20 -8.34
CA ASP A 32 -2.00 7.42 -8.49
C ASP A 32 -1.70 5.98 -8.05
N PHE A 33 -2.58 5.45 -7.18
CA PHE A 33 -2.42 4.13 -6.56
C PHE A 33 -3.60 3.24 -6.93
N LYS A 34 -3.31 2.04 -7.40
CA LYS A 34 -4.30 0.98 -7.59
C LYS A 34 -3.93 -0.22 -6.72
N LEU A 35 -4.81 -0.56 -5.78
CA LEU A 35 -4.66 -1.67 -4.84
C LEU A 35 -5.56 -2.82 -5.25
N GLU A 36 -5.03 -4.05 -5.22
CA GLU A 36 -5.74 -5.28 -5.61
C GLU A 36 -5.29 -6.43 -4.70
N ILE A 37 -6.17 -7.38 -4.37
CA ILE A 37 -5.77 -8.71 -3.86
C ILE A 37 -6.16 -9.73 -4.92
N VAL A 38 -5.20 -10.57 -5.32
CA VAL A 38 -5.42 -11.57 -6.37
C VAL A 38 -6.52 -12.55 -5.94
N GLY A 39 -7.60 -12.60 -6.71
CA GLY A 39 -8.73 -13.50 -6.46
C GLY A 39 -9.76 -13.00 -5.45
N GLU A 40 -9.60 -11.78 -4.90
CA GLU A 40 -10.57 -11.19 -3.97
C GLU A 40 -11.00 -9.78 -4.38
N ASN A 41 -12.29 -9.47 -4.16
CA ASN A 41 -12.78 -8.11 -4.22
C ASN A 41 -12.46 -7.42 -2.88
N ILE A 42 -11.49 -6.52 -2.90
CA ILE A 42 -11.18 -5.69 -1.73
C ILE A 42 -11.99 -4.40 -1.72
N PRO A 43 -12.28 -3.85 -0.53
CA PRO A 43 -12.90 -2.54 -0.43
C PRO A 43 -11.99 -1.46 -1.06
N GLU A 44 -12.62 -0.40 -1.54
CA GLU A 44 -11.89 0.75 -2.08
C GLU A 44 -11.09 1.43 -0.97
N PHE A 45 -9.85 1.81 -1.29
CA PHE A 45 -8.98 2.60 -0.44
C PHE A 45 -8.67 3.94 -1.12
N LYS A 46 -8.92 5.03 -0.40
CA LYS A 46 -8.54 6.38 -0.80
C LYS A 46 -7.19 6.71 -0.16
N ILE A 47 -6.21 7.12 -0.97
CA ILE A 47 -4.87 7.46 -0.51
C ILE A 47 -4.67 8.97 -0.56
N SER A 48 -4.14 9.54 0.50
CA SER A 48 -3.92 10.98 0.67
C SER A 48 -2.64 11.26 1.48
N GLU A 49 -2.31 12.55 1.66
CA GLU A 49 -1.17 12.99 2.49
C GLU A 49 0.17 12.31 2.13
N ILE A 50 0.45 12.20 0.83
CA ILE A 50 1.64 11.51 0.32
C ILE A 50 2.89 12.37 0.54
N VAL A 51 3.91 11.80 1.18
CA VAL A 51 5.20 12.44 1.44
C VAL A 51 6.32 11.49 1.05
N GLU A 52 7.30 12.01 0.31
CA GLU A 52 8.55 11.32 0.00
C GLU A 52 9.62 11.66 1.04
N ASP A 53 10.31 10.64 1.55
CA ASP A 53 11.41 10.76 2.50
C ASP A 53 12.52 9.77 2.09
N GLY A 54 13.45 10.26 1.26
CA GLY A 54 14.48 9.43 0.64
C GLY A 54 13.89 8.32 -0.25
N ASN A 55 14.11 7.06 0.11
CA ASN A 55 13.54 5.90 -0.57
C ASN A 55 12.22 5.40 0.07
N THR A 56 11.63 6.17 0.98
CA THR A 56 10.40 5.81 1.68
C THR A 56 9.25 6.73 1.29
N LEU A 57 8.12 6.13 0.91
CA LEU A 57 6.86 6.82 0.70
C LEU A 57 5.98 6.67 1.95
N ARG A 58 5.47 7.78 2.46
CA ARG A 58 4.50 7.81 3.57
C ARG A 58 3.17 8.33 3.03
N ALA A 59 2.08 7.75 3.45
CA ALA A 59 0.74 8.16 3.04
C ALA A 59 -0.29 7.83 4.11
N VAL A 60 -1.49 8.36 3.95
CA VAL A 60 -2.67 8.00 4.72
C VAL A 60 -3.64 7.29 3.78
N ALA A 61 -4.09 6.10 4.18
CA ALA A 61 -5.17 5.37 3.51
C ALA A 61 -6.46 5.47 4.32
N GLU A 62 -7.60 5.53 3.63
CA GLU A 62 -8.93 5.51 4.22
C GLU A 62 -9.82 4.54 3.44
N SER A 63 -10.68 3.80 4.16
CA SER A 63 -11.63 2.87 3.54
C SER A 63 -12.87 2.75 4.41
N ASP A 64 -14.03 2.56 3.78
CA ASP A 64 -15.33 2.48 4.46
C ASP A 64 -15.39 1.33 5.47
N MET A 65 -14.63 0.25 5.24
CA MET A 65 -14.51 -0.87 6.17
C MET A 65 -13.97 -0.44 7.56
N PHE A 66 -13.23 0.67 7.62
CA PHE A 66 -12.65 1.20 8.85
C PHE A 66 -13.38 2.45 9.36
N LYS A 67 -14.60 2.71 8.89
CA LYS A 67 -15.50 3.77 9.37
C LYS A 67 -14.84 5.16 9.39
N GLY A 68 -14.11 5.50 8.33
CA GLY A 68 -13.43 6.80 8.20
C GLY A 68 -12.18 6.97 9.08
N LYS A 69 -11.66 5.89 9.66
CA LYS A 69 -10.37 5.95 10.35
C LYS A 69 -9.22 6.05 9.35
N LYS A 70 -8.32 6.98 9.61
CA LYS A 70 -7.04 7.12 8.91
C LYS A 70 -6.11 5.96 9.21
N ILE A 71 -5.49 5.42 8.16
CA ILE A 71 -4.56 4.31 8.21
C ILE A 71 -3.20 4.83 7.73
N PRO A 72 -2.26 5.13 8.63
CA PRO A 72 -0.91 5.45 8.23
C PRO A 72 -0.27 4.26 7.51
N VAL A 73 0.28 4.53 6.33
CA VAL A 73 1.00 3.55 5.50
C VAL A 73 2.38 4.09 5.19
N THR A 74 3.37 3.19 5.22
CA THR A 74 4.72 3.47 4.71
C THR A 74 5.15 2.38 3.75
N ALA A 75 5.93 2.74 2.75
CA ALA A 75 6.55 1.81 1.81
C ALA A 75 8.00 2.26 1.54
N THR A 76 8.96 1.45 1.97
CA THR A 76 10.40 1.70 1.73
C THR A 76 10.88 0.83 0.59
N PHE A 77 11.40 1.45 -0.46
CA PHE A 77 11.83 0.78 -1.69
C PHE A 77 13.36 0.61 -1.74
N ASN A 78 13.82 -0.58 -2.10
CA ASN A 78 15.24 -0.90 -2.28
C ASN A 78 15.41 -1.76 -3.53
N GLY A 79 15.74 -1.12 -4.67
CA GLY A 79 15.75 -1.80 -5.97
C GLY A 79 14.40 -2.43 -6.27
N ASP A 80 14.38 -3.75 -6.51
CA ASP A 80 13.18 -4.53 -6.80
C ASP A 80 12.48 -5.08 -5.55
N THR A 81 12.82 -4.58 -4.35
CA THR A 81 12.17 -4.96 -3.09
C THR A 81 11.46 -3.79 -2.43
N VAL A 82 10.38 -4.09 -1.72
CA VAL A 82 9.63 -3.10 -0.93
C VAL A 82 9.28 -3.68 0.44
N VAL A 83 9.44 -2.86 1.48
CA VAL A 83 8.94 -3.16 2.82
C VAL A 83 7.83 -2.17 3.13
N GLY A 84 6.61 -2.69 3.25
CA GLY A 84 5.43 -1.91 3.59
C GLY A 84 5.05 -2.07 5.05
N THR A 85 4.58 -1.00 5.70
CA THR A 85 3.87 -1.11 6.98
C THR A 85 2.57 -0.33 6.96
N ALA A 86 1.55 -0.87 7.60
CA ALA A 86 0.25 -0.23 7.76
C ALA A 86 -0.26 -0.42 9.18
N LYS A 87 -0.78 0.66 9.79
CA LYS A 87 -1.39 0.59 11.12
C LYS A 87 -2.91 0.44 10.99
N LEU A 88 -3.38 -0.80 10.85
CA LEU A 88 -4.80 -1.08 10.67
C LEU A 88 -5.56 -0.88 11.99
N PRO A 89 -6.71 -0.17 11.97
CA PRO A 89 -7.59 -0.05 13.13
C PRO A 89 -8.00 -1.42 13.67
N PHE A 90 -8.00 -1.57 14.99
CA PHE A 90 -8.41 -2.77 15.74
C PHE A 90 -7.52 -4.03 15.56
N ILE A 91 -6.66 -4.06 14.53
CA ILE A 91 -5.76 -5.19 14.24
C ILE A 91 -4.33 -4.88 14.70
N GLY A 92 -3.90 -3.63 14.57
CA GLY A 92 -2.55 -3.19 14.92
C GLY A 92 -1.64 -3.01 13.70
N ASN A 93 -0.33 -3.03 13.95
CA ASN A 93 0.67 -2.81 12.91
C ASN A 93 0.88 -4.07 12.08
N ILE A 94 0.85 -3.92 10.77
CA ILE A 94 1.08 -4.98 9.79
C ILE A 94 2.32 -4.62 9.00
N LYS A 95 3.19 -5.59 8.81
CA LYS A 95 4.39 -5.47 7.97
C LYS A 95 4.27 -6.45 6.81
N VAL A 96 4.52 -5.97 5.61
CA VAL A 96 4.54 -6.77 4.39
C VAL A 96 5.89 -6.59 3.70
N ASN A 97 6.40 -7.68 3.13
CA ASN A 97 7.58 -7.64 2.27
C ASN A 97 7.13 -8.02 0.87
N GLY A 98 7.49 -7.19 -0.09
CA GLY A 98 7.10 -7.36 -1.48
C GLY A 98 8.27 -7.19 -2.42
N HIS A 99 7.99 -7.46 -3.69
CA HIS A 99 8.92 -7.36 -4.79
C HIS A 99 8.25 -6.76 -6.03
N ARG A 100 9.06 -6.25 -6.94
CA ARG A 100 8.61 -5.70 -8.22
C ARG A 100 8.22 -6.84 -9.17
N ILE A 101 7.11 -6.69 -9.89
CA ILE A 101 6.59 -7.70 -10.84
C ILE A 101 6.48 -7.19 -12.29
N GLY A 102 7.08 -6.04 -12.59
CA GLY A 102 7.07 -5.38 -13.90
C GLY A 102 7.47 -3.92 -13.81
#